data_AF-A0A7W0GZ52-F1
#
_entry.id   AF-A0A7W0GZ52-F1
#
_cell.length_a   1.000
_cell.length_b   1.000
_cell.length_c   1.000
_cell.angle_alpha   90.00
_cell.angle_beta   90.00
_cell.angle_gamma   90.00
#
_symmetry.space_group_name_H-M   'P 1'
#
loop_
_entity.id
_entity.type
_entity.pdbx_description
1 polymer ?
#
loop_
_entity_poly.entity_id
_entity_poly.type
_entity_poly.pdbx_seq_one_letter_code
_entity_poly.pdbx_strand_id
1 'polypeptide(L)'
;LAVGIAPLAAPDVSPDAGRIEQVMAHSRALETALDSYDPESRVLDGRTAGIAQELEDRIARLDRELEVTELREQESLEADLLRLWRERVGLLDALVDVHVTRASNVGL
;
A
#
# COMPACT_ATOMS: atom_id res chain seq x y z
N LEU A 1 4.13 -15.04 -52.91
CA LEU A 1 4.64 -15.30 -51.55
C LEU A 1 4.04 -14.25 -50.63
N ALA A 2 3.02 -14.60 -49.84
CA ALA A 2 2.43 -13.71 -48.84
C ALA A 2 2.99 -14.12 -47.47
N VAL A 3 3.78 -13.24 -46.84
CA VAL A 3 4.26 -13.42 -45.48
C VAL A 3 3.12 -13.00 -44.55
N GLY A 4 2.49 -13.96 -43.90
CA GLY A 4 1.53 -13.72 -42.83
C GLY A 4 2.25 -13.21 -41.59
N ILE A 5 2.00 -11.97 -41.22
CA ILE A 5 2.49 -11.40 -39.96
C ILE A 5 1.55 -11.94 -38.87
N ALA A 6 2.05 -12.85 -38.04
CA ALA A 6 1.32 -13.32 -36.86
C ALA A 6 1.11 -12.13 -35.90
N PRO A 7 -0.09 -11.99 -35.28
CA PRO A 7 -0.28 -10.97 -34.27
C PRO A 7 0.65 -11.27 -33.09
N LEU A 8 1.46 -10.29 -32.71
CA LEU A 8 2.25 -10.30 -31.48
C LEU A 8 1.28 -10.53 -30.32
N ALA A 9 1.36 -11.72 -29.71
CA ALA A 9 0.61 -12.02 -28.50
C ALA A 9 0.96 -10.95 -27.46
N ALA A 10 -0.06 -10.30 -26.88
CA ALA A 10 0.12 -9.45 -25.73
C ALA A 10 0.82 -10.26 -24.61
N PRO A 11 1.66 -9.64 -23.77
CA PRO A 11 2.26 -10.35 -22.65
C PRO A 11 1.14 -10.99 -21.82
N ASP A 12 1.23 -12.29 -21.60
CA ASP A 12 0.30 -13.07 -20.79
C ASP A 12 0.57 -12.68 -19.33
N VAL A 13 -0.02 -11.57 -18.89
CA VAL A 13 0.12 -11.08 -17.52
C VAL A 13 -0.74 -11.99 -16.65
N SER A 14 -0.11 -12.68 -15.70
CA SER A 14 -0.84 -13.46 -14.69
C SER A 14 -1.93 -12.59 -14.05
N PRO A 15 -3.16 -13.10 -13.84
CA PRO A 15 -4.22 -12.34 -13.19
C PRO A 15 -3.80 -11.82 -11.80
N ASP A 16 -2.89 -12.51 -11.12
CA ASP A 16 -2.35 -12.09 -9.83
C ASP A 16 -1.36 -10.93 -9.97
N ALA A 17 -0.49 -10.92 -10.98
CA ALA A 17 0.41 -9.79 -11.27
C ALA A 17 -0.37 -8.48 -11.51
N GLY A 18 -1.41 -8.50 -12.34
CA GLY A 18 -2.27 -7.32 -12.56
C GLY A 18 -2.99 -6.87 -11.29
N ARG A 19 -3.29 -7.79 -10.37
CA ARG A 19 -3.91 -7.48 -9.08
C ARG A 19 -2.92 -6.88 -8.09
N ILE A 20 -1.68 -7.38 -8.08
CA ILE A 20 -0.58 -6.83 -7.29
C ILE A 20 -0.34 -5.37 -7.71
N GLU A 21 -0.23 -5.09 -9.01
CA GLU A 21 -0.07 -3.72 -9.52
C GLU A 21 -1.19 -2.78 -9.05
N GLN A 22 -2.45 -3.25 -9.08
CA GLN A 22 -3.60 -2.47 -8.61
C GLN A 22 -3.49 -2.15 -7.11
N VAL A 23 -3.12 -3.12 -6.28
CA VAL A 23 -3.00 -2.92 -4.82
C VAL A 23 -1.80 -2.03 -4.50
N MET A 24 -0.69 -2.16 -5.22
CA MET A 24 0.46 -1.24 -5.11
C MET A 24 0.07 0.19 -5.46
N ALA A 25 -0.66 0.40 -6.55
CA ALA A 25 -1.13 1.71 -6.96
C ALA A 25 -2.04 2.35 -5.89
N HIS A 26 -2.94 1.56 -5.30
CA HIS A 26 -3.79 2.02 -4.19
C HIS A 26 -2.95 2.39 -2.96
N SER A 27 -1.97 1.56 -2.61
CA SER A 27 -1.07 1.83 -1.50
C SER A 27 -0.33 3.17 -1.67
N ARG A 28 0.19 3.46 -2.86
CA ARG A 28 0.86 4.74 -3.17
C ARG A 28 -0.08 5.94 -3.09
N ALA A 29 -1.35 5.76 -3.48
CA ALA A 29 -2.35 6.82 -3.35
C ALA A 29 -2.62 7.18 -1.88
N LEU A 30 -2.70 6.17 -1.00
CA LEU A 30 -2.85 6.38 0.45
C LEU A 30 -1.62 7.05 1.06
N GLU A 31 -0.40 6.66 0.67
CA GLU A 31 0.83 7.35 1.08
C GLU A 31 0.84 8.81 0.67
N THR A 32 0.43 9.10 -0.57
CA THR A 32 0.33 10.49 -1.06
C THR A 32 -0.69 11.29 -0.24
N ALA A 33 -1.80 10.67 0.17
CA ALA A 33 -2.76 11.31 1.05
C ALA A 33 -2.15 11.58 2.44
N LEU A 34 -1.40 10.62 3.00
CA LEU A 34 -0.69 10.79 4.27
C LEU A 34 0.35 11.89 4.24
N ASP A 35 1.14 12.01 3.16
CA ASP A 35 2.15 13.06 2.99
C ASP A 35 1.52 14.47 2.95
N SER A 36 0.28 14.58 2.47
CA SER A 36 -0.47 15.83 2.48
C SER A 36 -0.95 16.27 3.88
N TYR A 37 -0.95 15.35 4.87
CA TYR A 37 -1.27 15.69 6.25
C TYR A 37 0.00 16.19 6.96
N ASP A 38 -0.02 17.48 7.33
CA ASP A 38 1.11 18.13 8.01
C ASP A 38 1.41 17.49 9.39
N PRO A 39 2.60 16.88 9.59
CA PRO A 39 2.99 16.23 10.84
C PRO A 39 3.37 17.24 11.95
N GLU A 40 3.56 18.52 11.62
CA GLU A 40 3.92 19.58 12.57
C GLU A 40 2.71 20.19 13.29
N SER A 41 1.48 19.80 12.93
CA SER A 41 0.30 20.02 13.77
C SER A 41 0.35 19.09 15.00
N ARG A 42 1.31 19.39 15.89
CA ARG A 42 1.73 18.56 17.01
C ARG A 42 0.66 18.51 18.09
N VAL A 43 0.15 17.30 18.28
CA VAL A 43 -0.37 16.62 19.48
C VAL A 43 -1.05 17.51 20.54
N LEU A 44 -2.38 17.43 20.61
CA LEU A 44 -3.16 17.75 21.83
C LEU A 44 -3.71 16.51 22.53
N ASP A 45 -3.85 15.36 21.85
CA ASP A 45 -4.31 14.11 22.47
C ASP A 45 -3.30 12.97 22.30
N GLY A 46 -2.72 12.54 23.42
CA GLY A 46 -1.72 11.48 23.48
C GLY A 46 -2.28 10.09 23.11
N ARG A 47 -3.60 9.88 23.27
CA ARG A 47 -4.22 8.60 22.88
C ARG A 47 -4.21 8.43 21.36
N THR A 48 -4.65 9.45 20.63
CA THR A 48 -4.66 9.45 19.16
C THR A 48 -3.24 9.32 18.59
N ALA A 49 -2.26 10.00 19.20
CA ALA A 49 -0.85 9.87 18.82
C ALA A 49 -0.32 8.44 19.03
N GLY A 50 -0.69 7.77 20.13
CA GLY A 50 -0.31 6.38 20.37
C GLY A 50 -0.87 5.40 19.33
N ILE A 51 -2.11 5.60 18.89
CA ILE A 51 -2.73 4.77 17.85
C ILE A 51 -2.01 4.96 16.50
N ALA A 52 -1.72 6.22 16.12
CA ALA A 52 -0.97 6.51 14.89
C ALA A 52 0.41 5.83 14.91
N GLN A 53 1.16 5.98 16.01
CA GLN A 53 2.49 5.37 16.13
C GLN A 53 2.44 3.84 16.06
N GLU A 54 1.43 3.19 16.65
CA GLU A 54 1.27 1.74 16.56
C GLU A 54 1.02 1.29 15.10
N LEU A 55 0.22 2.04 14.34
CA LEU A 55 -0.04 1.77 12.93
C LEU A 55 1.23 1.96 12.09
N GLU A 56 1.96 3.05 12.29
CA GLU A 56 3.24 3.33 11.62
C GLU A 56 4.27 2.21 11.88
N ASP A 57 4.38 1.76 13.13
CA ASP A 57 5.27 0.65 13.51
C ASP A 57 4.89 -0.67 12.82
N ARG A 58 3.58 -0.92 12.62
CA ARG A 58 3.08 -2.09 11.89
C ARG A 58 3.37 -1.99 10.40
N ILE A 59 3.16 -0.83 9.80
CA ILE A 59 3.49 -0.55 8.39
C ILE A 59 4.99 -0.77 8.17
N ALA A 60 5.85 -0.21 9.02
CA ALA A 60 7.30 -0.36 8.89
C ALA A 60 7.77 -1.82 9.02
N ARG A 61 7.08 -2.66 9.80
CA ARG A 61 7.36 -4.11 9.85
C ARG A 61 6.93 -4.80 8.56
N LEU A 62 5.74 -4.48 8.07
CA LEU A 62 5.19 -5.07 6.85
C LEU A 62 6.01 -4.69 5.61
N ASP A 63 6.50 -3.46 5.54
CA ASP A 63 7.34 -2.98 4.44
C ASP A 63 8.65 -3.77 4.34
N ARG A 64 9.23 -4.14 5.49
CA ARG A 64 10.40 -5.05 5.52
C ARG A 64 10.04 -6.47 5.06
N GLU A 65 8.85 -6.97 5.39
CA GLU A 65 8.39 -8.29 4.92
C GLU A 65 8.13 -8.30 3.41
N LEU A 66 7.57 -7.21 2.89
CA LEU A 66 7.41 -6.96 1.47
C LEU A 66 8.75 -6.97 0.75
N GLU A 67 9.73 -6.18 1.23
CA GLU A 67 11.07 -6.12 0.64
C GLU A 67 11.73 -7.51 0.59
N VAL A 68 11.67 -8.28 1.67
CA VAL A 68 12.21 -9.65 1.70
C VAL A 68 11.48 -10.59 0.75
N THR A 69 10.17 -10.42 0.59
CA THR A 69 9.35 -11.27 -0.28
C THR A 69 9.58 -10.95 -1.76
N GLU A 70 9.68 -9.68 -2.14
CA GLU A 70 9.97 -9.23 -3.50
C GLU A 70 11.35 -9.69 -3.99
N LEU A 71 12.32 -9.82 -3.07
CA LEU A 71 13.68 -10.31 -3.40
C LEU A 71 13.75 -11.82 -3.67
N ARG A 72 12.71 -12.60 -3.35
CA ARG A 72 12.70 -14.05 -3.59
C ARG A 72 12.08 -14.34 -4.97
N GLU A 73 12.87 -14.90 -5.88
CA GLU A 73 12.46 -15.18 -7.27
C GLU A 73 11.69 -16.52 -7.41
N GLN A 74 10.45 -16.60 -6.92
CA GLN A 74 9.59 -17.79 -7.08
C GLN A 74 8.15 -17.42 -7.41
N GLU A 75 7.59 -18.01 -8.47
CA GLU A 75 6.17 -17.84 -8.90
C GLU A 75 5.17 -18.17 -7.77
N SER A 76 5.53 -19.04 -6.82
CA SER A 76 4.71 -19.36 -5.65
C SER A 76 4.55 -18.21 -4.65
N LEU A 77 5.23 -17.08 -4.85
CA LEU A 77 5.19 -15.92 -3.94
C LEU A 77 4.20 -14.84 -4.38
N GLU A 78 3.59 -14.92 -5.56
CA GLU A 78 2.61 -13.92 -6.01
C GLU A 78 1.42 -13.83 -5.04
N ALA A 79 0.95 -14.96 -4.51
CA ALA A 79 -0.14 -14.99 -3.55
C ALA A 79 0.25 -14.35 -2.20
N ASP A 80 1.48 -14.59 -1.73
CA ASP A 80 2.01 -13.98 -0.51
C ASP A 80 2.24 -12.48 -0.69
N LEU A 81 2.82 -12.09 -1.82
CA LEU A 81 3.05 -10.69 -2.18
C LEU A 81 1.73 -9.92 -2.26
N LEU A 82 0.72 -10.51 -2.92
CA LEU A 82 -0.63 -9.95 -2.98
C LEU A 82 -1.27 -9.82 -1.59
N ARG A 83 -1.08 -10.81 -0.71
CA ARG A 83 -1.58 -10.75 0.68
C ARG A 83 -0.93 -9.59 1.44
N LEU A 84 0.39 -9.46 1.37
CA LEU A 84 1.15 -8.41 2.07
C LEU A 84 0.77 -7.01 1.57
N TRP A 85 0.66 -6.83 0.26
CA TRP A 85 0.22 -5.55 -0.32
C TRP A 85 -1.19 -5.16 0.13
N ARG A 86 -2.11 -6.12 0.26
CA ARG A 86 -3.46 -5.85 0.77
C ARG A 86 -3.46 -5.47 2.24
N GLU A 87 -2.61 -6.13 3.04
CA GLU A 87 -2.44 -5.77 4.45
C GLU A 87 -1.89 -4.34 4.59
N ARG A 88 -0.96 -3.96 3.71
CA ARG A 88 -0.38 -2.61 3.69
C ARG A 88 -1.42 -1.54 3.42
N VAL A 89 -2.26 -1.77 2.40
CA VAL A 89 -3.39 -0.90 2.10
C VAL A 89 -4.31 -0.76 3.32
N GLY A 90 -4.65 -1.86 3.99
CA GLY A 90 -5.52 -1.81 5.19
C GLY A 90 -4.92 -1.02 6.35
N LEU A 91 -3.60 -1.10 6.56
CA LEU A 91 -2.92 -0.32 7.59
C LEU A 91 -2.83 1.17 7.23
N LEU A 92 -2.53 1.49 5.98
CA LEU A 92 -2.47 2.88 5.50
C LEU A 92 -3.85 3.55 5.55
N ASP A 93 -4.90 2.83 5.16
CA ASP A 93 -6.29 3.30 5.22
C ASP A 93 -6.69 3.63 6.68
N ALA A 94 -6.38 2.72 7.62
CA ALA A 94 -6.60 2.98 9.04
C ALA A 94 -5.82 4.19 9.57
N LEU A 95 -4.60 4.42 9.07
CA LEU A 95 -3.81 5.59 9.46
C LEU A 95 -4.43 6.88 8.89
N VAL A 96 -4.88 6.87 7.63
CA VAL A 96 -5.61 7.99 7.02
C VAL A 96 -6.86 8.32 7.84
N ASP A 97 -7.64 7.33 8.26
CA ASP A 97 -8.83 7.52 9.10
C ASP A 97 -8.52 8.22 10.43
N VAL A 98 -7.39 7.88 11.06
CA VAL A 98 -6.91 8.55 12.28
C VAL A 98 -6.62 10.03 12.00
N HIS A 99 -5.97 10.35 10.88
CA HIS A 99 -5.68 11.74 10.50
C HIS A 99 -6.93 12.54 10.14
N VAL A 100 -7.87 11.95 9.40
CA VAL A 100 -9.17 12.58 9.03
C VAL A 100 -10.02 12.87 10.27
N THR A 101 -10.14 11.88 11.16
CA THR A 101 -10.90 12.03 12.41
C THR A 101 -10.31 13.15 13.26
N ARG A 102 -8.98 13.23 13.36
CA ARG A 102 -8.32 14.34 14.05
C ARG A 102 -8.65 15.69 13.41
N ALA A 103 -8.49 15.84 12.10
CA ALA A 103 -8.72 17.10 11.41
C ALA A 103 -10.15 17.64 11.66
N SER A 104 -11.13 16.72 11.70
CA SER A 104 -12.53 17.05 11.98
C SER A 104 -12.77 17.51 13.42
N ASN A 105 -12.00 17.02 14.41
CA ASN A 105 -12.14 17.40 15.82
C ASN A 105 -11.42 18.70 16.20
N VAL A 106 -10.39 19.11 15.45
CA VAL A 106 -9.65 20.38 15.70
C VAL A 106 -10.36 21.59 15.09
N GLY A 107 -11.23 21.40 14.10
CA GLY A 107 -11.97 22.47 13.42
C GLY A 107 -13.30 22.89 14.07
N LEU A 108 -13.65 22.35 15.24
CA LEU A 108 -14.87 22.63 16.00
C LEU A 108 -14.63 23.58 17.18
#